data_AF-A0A956DPC8-F1
#
_entry.id   AF-A0A956DPC8-F1
#
_cell.length_a   1.000
_cell.length_b   1.000
_cell.length_c   1.000
_cell.angle_alpha   90.00
_cell.angle_beta   90.00
_cell.angle_gamma   90.00
#
_symmetry.space_group_name_H-M   'P 1'
#
loop_
_entity.id
_entity.type
_entity.pdbx_description
1 polymer ?
#
loop_
_entity_poly.entity_id
_entity_poly.type
_entity_poly.pdbx_seq_one_letter_code
_entity_poly.pdbx_strand_id
1 'polypeptide(L)'
;MPQRPLPRAQRRYADATSVAQSLPLPRLVDHLQYPTLGAPALVEVAATLQCVVSLDEGVGPSEVTLALVARHGDGGRHGLRFEAEALDDGVEGGRRLYELRASLEGIPAALYDLALEGLAEPEVQPNAVRVFEQITGDELVVFCGDSQLHDGNTQCLERFVARMNDADNEEVAWIALIGDVCDNGVKGETNAMRLALKAKASEVSHYYDFEYPTAHRILAKLHKPILLMPGNHDGMVAYARYGAGERTNVVVGPDPKNDVAYDGLQHFARTFGPLHHAFDWGGTRYLCTNTYELNRHDRLGFHCVVTNWGGWMQDSQIAWLDAELADAHASGLGAVVLMHHDPRGGSLGRKLGQYHLFRPYDFDEVGAAVLAYLRYLAKRRNVTFQQEWMADFGVDLVDHPARRILESLAKHHVHAVVMGHDNLNWVDTYDEGDDLLSAPSSTTRKALFDDDRELGSPEIEALRELLEKGAMEEALAILDGLPPERRDALLAQALPDAGDARVVTAASDDEATSEAGKPVFDLSDRVDYAVLAEAPLHFVHVDDIGAYRHSEETDFDDYGYVKARLSGGKPVYLEGVTMRGAESASVDLIVEE
;
A
#
# COMPACT_ATOMS: atom_id res chain seq x y z
N MET A 1 -18.88 -12.00 -15.68
CA MET A 1 -17.47 -12.28 -16.09
C MET A 1 -16.87 -13.42 -15.29
N PRO A 2 -15.93 -14.19 -15.85
CA PRO A 2 -15.21 -15.22 -15.10
C PRO A 2 -14.28 -14.57 -14.07
N GLN A 3 -14.28 -15.11 -12.86
CA GLN A 3 -13.30 -14.77 -11.85
C GLN A 3 -11.90 -15.22 -12.30
N ARG A 4 -10.87 -14.42 -12.01
CA ARG A 4 -9.48 -14.76 -12.34
C ARG A 4 -8.89 -15.66 -11.23
N PRO A 5 -8.06 -16.65 -11.59
CA PRO A 5 -7.39 -17.47 -10.59
C PRO A 5 -6.34 -16.65 -9.85
N LEU A 6 -6.10 -16.97 -8.57
CA LEU A 6 -5.00 -16.37 -7.84
C LEU A 6 -3.64 -16.69 -8.50
N PRO A 7 -2.72 -15.71 -8.55
CA PRO A 7 -1.34 -15.93 -8.97
C PRO A 7 -0.73 -17.08 -8.17
N ARG A 8 0.04 -17.97 -8.81
CA ARG A 8 0.61 -19.15 -8.14
C ARG A 8 1.41 -18.78 -6.88
N ALA A 9 2.19 -17.70 -6.94
CA ALA A 9 2.96 -17.19 -5.81
C ALA A 9 2.10 -16.74 -4.62
N GLN A 10 0.81 -16.45 -4.84
CA GLN A 10 -0.14 -15.99 -3.85
C GLN A 10 -1.12 -17.10 -3.40
N ARG A 11 -0.93 -18.36 -3.79
CA ARG A 11 -1.85 -19.43 -3.34
C ARG A 11 -1.59 -19.90 -1.90
N ARG A 12 -0.53 -19.41 -1.25
CA ARG A 12 -0.05 -19.84 0.09
C ARG A 12 0.21 -18.72 1.07
N TYR A 13 -0.32 -17.53 0.84
CA TYR A 13 0.05 -16.36 1.63
C TYR A 13 -0.36 -16.49 3.12
N ALA A 14 -1.40 -17.26 3.43
CA ALA A 14 -1.91 -17.46 4.79
C ALA A 14 -1.75 -18.90 5.32
N ASP A 15 -0.72 -19.65 4.93
CA ASP A 15 -0.47 -20.98 5.54
C ASP A 15 0.10 -20.86 6.96
N ALA A 16 -0.64 -21.20 8.03
CA ALA A 16 -0.23 -21.04 9.45
C ALA A 16 1.11 -21.68 9.83
N THR A 17 1.65 -22.55 8.99
CA THR A 17 2.94 -23.22 9.21
C THR A 17 4.08 -22.57 8.43
N SER A 18 3.77 -21.63 7.53
CA SER A 18 4.73 -20.67 6.99
C SER A 18 5.01 -19.52 7.96
N VAL A 19 4.50 -19.60 9.21
CA VAL A 19 4.69 -18.57 10.23
C VAL A 19 6.17 -18.39 10.55
N ALA A 20 6.71 -17.30 10.00
CA ALA A 20 8.11 -16.95 10.00
C ALA A 20 8.55 -16.16 11.22
N GLN A 21 7.60 -15.79 12.09
CA GLN A 21 7.79 -14.78 13.11
C GLN A 21 7.42 -15.29 14.50
N SER A 22 8.02 -14.68 15.52
CA SER A 22 7.85 -15.04 16.93
C SER A 22 6.67 -14.33 17.59
N LEU A 23 6.29 -13.12 17.14
CA LEU A 23 5.15 -12.41 17.69
C LEU A 23 3.83 -12.90 17.09
N PRO A 24 2.72 -12.87 17.85
CA PRO A 24 1.43 -13.38 17.40
C PRO A 24 0.99 -12.76 16.08
N LEU A 25 0.31 -13.57 15.26
CA LEU A 25 -0.37 -13.12 14.06
C LEU A 25 -1.87 -13.27 14.26
N PRO A 26 -2.68 -12.25 13.92
CA PRO A 26 -4.12 -12.44 13.82
C PRO A 26 -4.41 -13.54 12.79
N ARG A 27 -5.34 -14.45 13.10
CA ARG A 27 -5.80 -15.49 12.17
C ARG A 27 -7.14 -15.10 11.57
N LEU A 28 -7.19 -13.91 10.98
CA LEU A 28 -8.41 -13.43 10.32
C LEU A 28 -8.58 -14.10 8.96
N VAL A 29 -7.49 -14.37 8.26
CA VAL A 29 -7.39 -15.26 7.09
C VAL A 29 -6.53 -16.46 7.45
N ASP A 30 -7.09 -17.68 7.37
CA ASP A 30 -6.38 -18.91 7.74
C ASP A 30 -6.52 -20.05 6.73
N HIS A 31 -7.73 -20.56 6.54
CA HIS A 31 -8.08 -21.61 5.60
C HIS A 31 -8.66 -21.05 4.31
N LEU A 32 -9.39 -19.93 4.33
CA LEU A 32 -9.98 -19.31 3.13
C LEU A 32 -9.01 -18.31 2.48
N GLN A 33 -8.22 -18.77 1.51
CA GLN A 33 -7.20 -17.95 0.83
C GLN A 33 -7.78 -17.05 -0.27
N TYR A 34 -9.01 -17.29 -0.73
CA TYR A 34 -9.71 -16.40 -1.67
C TYR A 34 -11.16 -16.85 -1.81
N PRO A 35 -12.12 -15.93 -1.97
CA PRO A 35 -11.98 -14.48 -1.75
C PRO A 35 -11.92 -14.10 -0.26
N THR A 36 -11.41 -12.90 0.01
CA THR A 36 -11.24 -12.33 1.37
C THR A 36 -11.78 -10.89 1.42
N LEU A 37 -11.75 -10.25 2.59
CA LEU A 37 -12.17 -8.85 2.74
C LEU A 37 -11.41 -7.90 1.80
N GLY A 38 -10.08 -8.06 1.67
CA GLY A 38 -9.24 -7.19 0.84
C GLY A 38 -9.08 -7.62 -0.61
N ALA A 39 -9.55 -8.81 -0.97
CA ALA A 39 -9.57 -9.33 -2.33
C ALA A 39 -10.92 -10.03 -2.59
N PRO A 40 -12.01 -9.27 -2.69
CA PRO A 40 -13.34 -9.82 -2.86
C PRO A 40 -13.53 -10.41 -4.27
N ALA A 41 -14.42 -11.39 -4.37
CA ALA A 41 -14.93 -11.88 -5.64
C ALA A 41 -16.04 -10.95 -6.14
N LEU A 42 -15.83 -10.34 -7.31
CA LEU A 42 -16.80 -9.50 -8.00
C LEU A 42 -17.39 -10.29 -9.17
N VAL A 43 -18.60 -10.80 -9.03
CA VAL A 43 -19.15 -11.84 -9.92
C VAL A 43 -20.61 -11.58 -10.26
N GLU A 44 -21.08 -12.10 -11.39
CA GLU A 44 -22.50 -12.01 -11.78
C GLU A 44 -23.30 -13.23 -11.28
N VAL A 45 -24.63 -13.12 -11.18
CA VAL A 45 -25.52 -14.21 -10.73
C VAL A 45 -25.36 -15.54 -11.49
N ALA A 46 -24.93 -15.50 -12.75
CA ALA A 46 -24.73 -16.70 -13.58
C ALA A 46 -23.29 -17.23 -13.54
N ALA A 47 -22.39 -16.58 -12.82
CA ALA A 47 -20.99 -16.95 -12.76
C ALA A 47 -20.73 -18.14 -11.84
N THR A 48 -19.54 -18.74 -12.00
CA THR A 48 -18.99 -19.68 -11.04
C THR A 48 -18.11 -18.91 -10.07
N LEU A 49 -18.39 -19.04 -8.76
CA LEU A 49 -17.51 -18.58 -7.70
C LEU A 49 -16.35 -19.57 -7.55
N GLN A 50 -15.14 -19.06 -7.69
CA GLN A 50 -13.90 -19.75 -7.37
C GLN A 50 -13.46 -19.35 -5.97
N CYS A 51 -13.20 -20.34 -5.14
CA CYS A 51 -12.60 -20.16 -3.83
C CYS A 51 -11.29 -20.95 -3.77
N VAL A 52 -10.25 -20.38 -3.17
CA VAL A 52 -9.02 -21.10 -2.84
C VAL A 52 -9.02 -21.37 -1.35
N VAL A 53 -8.90 -22.64 -0.97
CA VAL A 53 -8.82 -23.05 0.44
C VAL A 53 -7.54 -23.83 0.72
N SER A 54 -6.98 -23.63 1.91
CA SER A 54 -5.85 -24.40 2.45
C SER A 54 -6.34 -25.23 3.62
N LEU A 55 -6.47 -26.54 3.43
CA LEU A 55 -7.01 -27.47 4.43
C LEU A 55 -5.88 -28.27 5.08
N ASP A 56 -6.04 -28.59 6.37
CA ASP A 56 -5.08 -29.40 7.12
C ASP A 56 -4.92 -30.80 6.52
N GLU A 57 -3.73 -31.39 6.68
CA GLU A 57 -3.45 -32.73 6.19
C GLU A 57 -4.46 -33.75 6.74
N GLY A 58 -5.08 -34.49 5.82
CA GLY A 58 -6.12 -35.46 6.14
C GLY A 58 -7.55 -34.90 6.10
N VAL A 59 -7.74 -33.58 6.04
CA VAL A 59 -9.05 -32.94 5.83
C VAL A 59 -9.29 -32.76 4.34
N GLY A 60 -10.26 -33.49 3.80
CA GLY A 60 -10.67 -33.39 2.40
C GLY A 60 -11.71 -32.29 2.15
N PRO A 61 -11.85 -31.83 0.90
CA PRO A 61 -12.85 -30.82 0.54
C PRO A 61 -14.30 -31.27 0.76
N SER A 62 -14.55 -32.59 0.86
CA SER A 62 -15.87 -33.14 1.21
C SER A 62 -16.26 -32.96 2.68
N GLU A 63 -15.32 -32.60 3.55
CA GLU A 63 -15.54 -32.41 4.99
C GLU A 63 -15.89 -30.97 5.35
N VAL A 64 -15.73 -30.05 4.40
CA VAL A 64 -16.06 -28.63 4.57
C VAL A 64 -17.29 -28.26 3.76
N THR A 65 -17.97 -27.20 4.18
CA THR A 65 -19.07 -26.61 3.42
C THR A 65 -18.85 -25.12 3.22
N LEU A 66 -19.25 -24.62 2.05
CA LEU A 66 -19.24 -23.20 1.72
C LEU A 66 -20.65 -22.61 1.85
N ALA A 67 -20.75 -21.40 2.37
CA ALA A 67 -22.00 -20.65 2.37
C ALA A 67 -21.79 -19.15 2.18
N LEU A 68 -22.75 -18.51 1.51
CA LEU A 68 -22.88 -17.07 1.45
C LEU A 68 -23.87 -16.60 2.51
N VAL A 69 -23.49 -15.60 3.29
CA VAL A 69 -24.32 -15.02 4.34
C VAL A 69 -24.56 -13.55 4.00
N ALA A 70 -25.80 -13.17 3.75
CA ALA A 70 -26.14 -11.79 3.45
C ALA A 70 -25.84 -10.92 4.68
N ARG A 71 -24.93 -9.97 4.53
CA ARG A 71 -24.48 -9.11 5.64
C ARG A 71 -25.40 -7.92 5.85
N HIS A 72 -25.87 -7.34 4.76
CA HIS A 72 -26.67 -6.12 4.73
C HIS A 72 -28.02 -6.43 4.08
N GLY A 73 -29.02 -6.81 4.88
CA GLY A 73 -30.38 -7.07 4.41
C GLY A 73 -30.97 -8.40 4.89
N ASP A 74 -32.07 -8.81 4.26
CA ASP A 74 -32.83 -10.02 4.57
C ASP A 74 -32.52 -11.19 3.61
N GLY A 75 -31.47 -11.07 2.80
CA GLY A 75 -31.06 -12.07 1.79
C GLY A 75 -30.78 -13.47 2.35
N GLY A 76 -30.56 -13.59 3.67
CA GLY A 76 -30.46 -14.87 4.35
C GLY A 76 -29.14 -15.58 4.09
N ARG A 77 -29.16 -16.90 4.22
CA ARG A 77 -27.98 -17.77 4.13
C ARG A 77 -28.17 -18.78 3.00
N HIS A 78 -27.16 -18.92 2.15
CA HIS A 78 -27.17 -19.81 1.00
C HIS A 78 -26.02 -20.80 1.07
N GLY A 79 -26.32 -22.10 1.24
CA GLY A 79 -25.31 -23.14 1.13
C GLY A 79 -24.92 -23.37 -0.33
N LEU A 80 -23.62 -23.43 -0.60
CA LEU A 80 -23.07 -23.62 -1.94
C LEU A 80 -22.68 -25.08 -2.16
N ARG A 81 -23.05 -25.60 -3.33
CA ARG A 81 -22.50 -26.86 -3.85
C ARG A 81 -21.30 -26.54 -4.73
N PHE A 82 -20.21 -27.25 -4.53
CA PHE A 82 -18.98 -27.00 -5.26
C PHE A 82 -18.34 -28.28 -5.77
N GLU A 83 -17.59 -28.14 -6.85
CA GLU A 83 -16.57 -29.08 -7.28
C GLU A 83 -15.22 -28.67 -6.66
N ALA A 84 -14.35 -29.64 -6.41
CA ALA A 84 -13.06 -29.38 -5.79
C ALA A 84 -11.93 -29.99 -6.62
N GLU A 85 -10.91 -29.20 -6.90
CA GLU A 85 -9.69 -29.61 -7.57
C GLU A 85 -8.50 -29.36 -6.65
N ALA A 86 -7.63 -30.35 -6.47
CA ALA A 86 -6.40 -30.15 -5.72
C ALA A 86 -5.41 -29.36 -6.59
N LEU A 87 -4.79 -28.32 -6.02
CA LEU A 87 -3.80 -27.53 -6.74
C LEU A 87 -2.41 -28.17 -6.62
N ASP A 88 -1.69 -28.28 -7.74
CA ASP A 88 -0.37 -28.92 -7.87
C ASP A 88 0.79 -28.06 -7.33
N ASP A 89 0.61 -27.55 -6.11
CA ASP A 89 1.63 -26.76 -5.42
C ASP A 89 2.39 -27.60 -4.38
N GLY A 90 1.97 -28.84 -4.13
CA GLY A 90 2.54 -29.76 -3.13
C GLY A 90 1.84 -29.66 -1.76
N VAL A 91 2.32 -30.44 -0.79
CA VAL A 91 1.98 -30.27 0.63
C VAL A 91 3.15 -29.51 1.25
N GLU A 92 2.92 -28.26 1.59
CA GLU A 92 3.87 -27.46 2.36
C GLU A 92 3.19 -27.21 3.69
N GLY A 93 3.96 -27.29 4.78
CA GLY A 93 3.37 -26.90 6.05
C GLY A 93 2.33 -27.85 6.66
N GLY A 94 2.11 -29.03 6.07
CA GLY A 94 1.03 -29.92 6.52
C GLY A 94 -0.37 -29.43 6.13
N ARG A 95 -0.48 -28.52 5.15
CA ARG A 95 -1.74 -28.15 4.51
C ARG A 95 -1.72 -28.45 3.02
N ARG A 96 -2.91 -28.68 2.46
CA ARG A 96 -3.12 -28.89 1.02
C ARG A 96 -4.10 -27.88 0.47
N LEU A 97 -3.74 -27.34 -0.69
CA LEU A 97 -4.55 -26.37 -1.40
C LEU A 97 -5.58 -27.04 -2.30
N TYR A 98 -6.78 -26.47 -2.28
CA TYR A 98 -7.88 -26.84 -3.16
C TYR A 98 -8.48 -25.59 -3.78
N GLU A 99 -8.82 -25.68 -5.06
CA GLU A 99 -9.74 -24.75 -5.71
C GLU A 99 -11.14 -25.34 -5.66
N LEU A 100 -12.08 -24.60 -5.07
CA LEU A 100 -13.49 -24.94 -5.00
C LEU A 100 -14.25 -24.09 -6.01
N ARG A 101 -15.07 -24.71 -6.85
CA ARG A 101 -15.86 -24.04 -7.88
C ARG A 101 -17.35 -24.24 -7.60
N ALA A 102 -18.03 -23.17 -7.21
CA ALA A 102 -19.44 -23.19 -6.86
C ALA A 102 -20.30 -22.43 -7.88
N SER A 103 -21.46 -22.98 -8.26
CA SER A 103 -22.45 -22.24 -9.05
C SER A 103 -23.17 -21.21 -8.19
N LEU A 104 -23.38 -20.01 -8.73
CA LEU A 104 -24.19 -18.96 -8.10
C LEU A 104 -25.63 -18.92 -8.64
N GLU A 105 -26.05 -19.91 -9.41
CA GLU A 105 -27.40 -19.98 -9.95
C GLU A 105 -28.46 -19.92 -8.82
N GLY A 106 -29.35 -18.93 -8.90
CA GLY A 106 -30.41 -18.71 -7.90
C GLY A 106 -29.96 -17.94 -6.65
N ILE A 107 -28.70 -17.52 -6.56
CA ILE A 107 -28.22 -16.59 -5.53
C ILE A 107 -28.58 -15.15 -5.96
N PRO A 108 -29.31 -14.38 -5.12
CA PRO A 108 -29.62 -12.98 -5.42
C PRO A 108 -28.38 -12.10 -5.56
N ALA A 109 -28.51 -11.00 -6.29
CA ALA A 109 -27.47 -9.97 -6.30
C ALA A 109 -27.43 -9.24 -4.95
N ALA A 110 -26.33 -9.37 -4.21
CA ALA A 110 -26.07 -8.69 -2.95
C ALA A 110 -24.59 -8.79 -2.57
N LEU A 111 -24.21 -8.13 -1.46
CA LEU A 111 -22.92 -8.30 -0.81
C LEU A 111 -23.03 -9.36 0.29
N TYR A 112 -22.12 -10.32 0.26
CA TYR A 112 -22.12 -11.48 1.13
C TYR A 112 -20.79 -11.63 1.88
N ASP A 113 -20.90 -12.10 3.11
CA ASP A 113 -19.81 -12.78 3.78
C ASP A 113 -19.66 -14.19 3.19
N LEU A 114 -18.43 -14.69 3.11
CA LEU A 114 -18.14 -16.07 2.72
C LEU A 114 -17.75 -16.88 3.96
N ALA A 115 -18.53 -17.91 4.25
CA ALA A 115 -18.30 -18.81 5.38
C ALA A 115 -17.76 -20.16 4.90
N LEU A 116 -16.64 -20.60 5.50
CA LEU A 116 -16.07 -21.93 5.38
C LEU A 116 -16.29 -22.68 6.70
N GLU A 117 -17.10 -23.73 6.66
CA GLU A 117 -17.56 -24.48 7.83
C GLU A 117 -17.12 -25.95 7.74
N GLY A 118 -17.30 -26.70 8.84
CA GLY A 118 -16.83 -28.09 8.96
C GLY A 118 -15.41 -28.21 9.52
N LEU A 119 -14.72 -27.07 9.65
CA LEU A 119 -13.46 -26.94 10.38
C LEU A 119 -13.68 -26.94 11.89
N ALA A 120 -12.60 -27.14 12.66
CA ALA A 120 -12.63 -27.02 14.12
C ALA A 120 -13.06 -25.62 14.56
N GLU A 121 -12.59 -24.59 13.86
CA GLU A 121 -13.00 -23.19 13.98
C GLU A 121 -13.51 -22.73 12.60
N PRO A 122 -14.82 -22.50 12.43
CA PRO A 122 -15.35 -21.96 11.18
C PRO A 122 -14.74 -20.60 10.86
N GLU A 123 -14.44 -20.37 9.60
CA GLU A 123 -13.88 -19.11 9.13
C GLU A 123 -14.93 -18.33 8.33
N VAL A 124 -14.99 -17.01 8.55
CA VAL A 124 -15.89 -16.12 7.83
C VAL A 124 -15.12 -14.91 7.33
N GLN A 125 -15.08 -14.72 6.01
CA GLN A 125 -14.50 -13.54 5.39
C GLN A 125 -15.61 -12.51 5.12
N PRO A 126 -15.57 -11.34 5.77
CA PRO A 126 -16.60 -10.34 5.62
C PRO A 126 -16.54 -9.68 4.25
N ASN A 127 -17.70 -9.39 3.65
CA ASN A 127 -17.81 -8.70 2.35
C ASN A 127 -17.00 -9.32 1.20
N ALA A 128 -16.65 -10.60 1.32
CA ALA A 128 -15.73 -11.26 0.41
C ALA A 128 -16.36 -11.62 -0.95
N VAL A 129 -17.69 -11.60 -1.08
CA VAL A 129 -18.36 -11.93 -2.34
C VAL A 129 -19.43 -10.89 -2.65
N ARG A 130 -19.27 -10.18 -3.76
CA ARG A 130 -20.32 -9.31 -4.31
C ARG A 130 -20.89 -9.95 -5.58
N VAL A 131 -22.18 -10.30 -5.51
CA VAL A 131 -22.94 -10.81 -6.64
C VAL A 131 -23.69 -9.64 -7.28
N PHE A 132 -23.44 -9.40 -8.57
CA PHE A 132 -24.11 -8.39 -9.38
C PHE A 132 -25.17 -9.05 -10.27
N GLU A 133 -26.26 -8.33 -10.55
CA GLU A 133 -27.21 -8.76 -11.59
C GLU A 133 -26.51 -8.77 -12.95
N GLN A 134 -25.77 -7.71 -13.22
CA GLN A 134 -24.95 -7.52 -14.41
C GLN A 134 -23.80 -6.56 -14.07
N ILE A 135 -22.62 -6.81 -14.63
CA ILE A 135 -21.51 -5.85 -14.65
C ILE A 135 -21.49 -5.19 -16.03
N THR A 136 -21.81 -3.91 -16.10
CA THR A 136 -21.85 -3.14 -17.35
C THR A 136 -20.49 -2.57 -17.73
N GLY A 137 -19.65 -2.28 -16.73
CA GLY A 137 -18.41 -1.52 -16.92
C GLY A 137 -18.62 -0.01 -16.91
N ASP A 138 -19.83 0.49 -16.69
CA ASP A 138 -20.15 1.92 -16.66
C ASP A 138 -20.44 2.42 -15.24
N GLU A 139 -20.15 1.59 -14.24
CA GLU A 139 -20.43 1.88 -12.85
C GLU A 139 -19.54 2.99 -12.27
N LEU A 140 -19.96 3.54 -11.14
CA LEU A 140 -19.15 4.43 -10.32
C LEU A 140 -18.26 3.60 -9.38
N VAL A 141 -16.98 3.95 -9.30
CA VAL A 141 -16.03 3.32 -8.38
C VAL A 141 -15.28 4.38 -7.58
N VAL A 142 -14.63 3.98 -6.49
CA VAL A 142 -13.86 4.89 -5.63
C VAL A 142 -12.42 4.40 -5.53
N PHE A 143 -11.50 5.34 -5.72
CA PHE A 143 -10.07 5.16 -5.45
C PHE A 143 -9.66 6.07 -4.28
N CYS A 144 -8.89 5.55 -3.35
CA CYS A 144 -8.36 6.30 -2.21
C CYS A 144 -7.00 5.74 -1.78
N GLY A 145 -6.15 6.57 -1.20
CA GLY A 145 -4.86 6.20 -0.65
C GLY A 145 -4.91 6.14 0.88
N ASP A 146 -3.92 5.45 1.44
CA ASP A 146 -3.30 5.71 2.74
C ASP A 146 -4.28 6.11 3.84
N SER A 147 -4.93 5.10 4.41
CA SER A 147 -5.76 5.33 5.60
C SER A 147 -4.93 5.61 6.86
N GLN A 148 -3.65 5.20 6.83
CA GLN A 148 -2.64 5.33 7.87
C GLN A 148 -3.23 5.13 9.26
N LEU A 149 -3.96 4.02 9.46
CA LEU A 149 -4.71 3.83 10.68
C LEU A 149 -3.78 3.68 11.88
N HIS A 150 -4.07 4.44 12.93
CA HIS A 150 -3.55 4.28 14.27
C HIS A 150 -4.62 4.61 15.34
N ASP A 151 -4.26 4.49 16.62
CA ASP A 151 -5.15 4.72 17.77
C ASP A 151 -5.66 6.16 17.94
N GLY A 152 -5.10 7.11 17.19
CA GLY A 152 -5.42 8.54 17.25
C GLY A 152 -6.29 9.02 16.10
N ASN A 153 -6.38 8.27 14.99
CA ASN A 153 -7.14 8.67 13.79
C ASN A 153 -8.19 7.64 13.37
N THR A 154 -8.54 6.69 14.24
CA THR A 154 -9.56 5.67 13.96
C THR A 154 -10.88 6.26 13.44
N GLN A 155 -11.24 7.46 13.92
CA GLN A 155 -12.40 8.21 13.46
C GLN A 155 -12.38 8.57 11.97
N CYS A 156 -11.22 8.71 11.33
CA CYS A 156 -11.09 9.00 9.91
C CYS A 156 -11.59 7.83 9.07
N LEU A 157 -11.08 6.64 9.34
CA LEU A 157 -11.54 5.43 8.67
C LEU A 157 -13.02 5.13 8.97
N GLU A 158 -13.48 5.38 10.21
CA GLU A 158 -14.91 5.22 10.55
C GLU A 158 -15.82 6.20 9.79
N ARG A 159 -15.41 7.46 9.63
CA ARG A 159 -16.14 8.46 8.83
C ARG A 159 -16.13 8.11 7.35
N PHE A 160 -15.00 7.62 6.83
CA PHE A 160 -14.91 7.16 5.44
C PHE A 160 -15.91 6.04 5.20
N VAL A 161 -15.92 5.02 6.05
CA VAL A 161 -16.88 3.90 5.96
C VAL A 161 -18.33 4.39 6.09
N ALA A 162 -18.61 5.30 7.03
CA ALA A 162 -19.95 5.87 7.17
C ALA A 162 -20.40 6.63 5.91
N ARG A 163 -19.49 7.39 5.29
CA ARG A 163 -19.75 8.12 4.04
C ARG A 163 -20.01 7.15 2.89
N MET A 164 -19.19 6.12 2.72
CA MET A 164 -19.34 5.12 1.65
C MET A 164 -20.64 4.30 1.78
N ASN A 165 -21.17 4.18 2.99
CA ASN A 165 -22.44 3.50 3.26
C ASN A 165 -23.68 4.39 3.10
N ASP A 166 -23.50 5.71 2.94
CA ASP A 166 -24.59 6.68 2.80
C ASP A 166 -25.31 6.54 1.45
N ALA A 167 -26.58 6.94 1.39
CA ALA A 167 -27.47 6.71 0.24
C ALA A 167 -26.95 7.34 -1.06
N ASP A 168 -26.30 8.50 -0.97
CA ASP A 168 -25.68 9.18 -2.12
C ASP A 168 -24.51 8.40 -2.74
N ASN A 169 -24.01 7.37 -2.05
CA ASN A 169 -22.95 6.49 -2.51
C ASN A 169 -23.46 5.05 -2.79
N GLU A 170 -24.78 4.84 -2.84
CA GLU A 170 -25.37 3.55 -3.21
C GLU A 170 -24.96 3.09 -4.62
N GLU A 171 -24.62 4.02 -5.52
CA GLU A 171 -24.17 3.72 -6.88
C GLU A 171 -22.73 3.20 -6.96
N VAL A 172 -21.92 3.34 -5.90
CA VAL A 172 -20.55 2.83 -5.89
C VAL A 172 -20.56 1.30 -6.00
N ALA A 173 -19.91 0.76 -7.02
CA ALA A 173 -19.83 -0.68 -7.25
C ALA A 173 -18.79 -1.35 -6.36
N TRP A 174 -17.61 -0.72 -6.23
CA TRP A 174 -16.49 -1.19 -5.42
C TRP A 174 -15.54 -0.02 -5.07
N ILE A 175 -14.70 -0.25 -4.07
CA ILE A 175 -13.71 0.71 -3.54
C ILE A 175 -12.33 0.08 -3.67
N ALA A 176 -11.30 0.87 -3.98
CA ALA A 176 -9.90 0.47 -3.81
C ALA A 176 -9.18 1.41 -2.84
N LEU A 177 -8.58 0.84 -1.79
CA LEU A 177 -7.68 1.55 -0.87
C LEU A 177 -6.24 1.13 -1.20
N ILE A 178 -5.46 2.10 -1.67
CA ILE A 178 -4.16 1.89 -2.31
C ILE A 178 -3.03 2.22 -1.32
N GLY A 179 -2.69 1.22 -0.51
CA GLY A 179 -1.58 1.29 0.43
C GLY A 179 -1.93 1.87 1.80
N ASP A 180 -0.88 1.90 2.62
CA ASP A 180 -0.83 2.30 4.02
C ASP A 180 -2.16 2.17 4.76
N VAL A 181 -2.63 0.94 4.89
CA VAL A 181 -3.78 0.64 5.75
C VAL A 181 -3.42 0.97 7.21
N CYS A 182 -2.19 0.73 7.59
CA CYS A 182 -1.63 1.01 8.91
C CYS A 182 -0.64 2.17 8.86
N ASP A 183 -0.50 2.90 9.97
CA ASP A 183 0.53 3.94 10.12
C ASP A 183 1.86 3.37 10.66
N ASN A 184 1.82 2.21 11.30
CA ASN A 184 2.90 1.69 12.13
C ASN A 184 3.34 2.69 13.22
N GLY A 185 2.34 3.41 13.76
CA GLY A 185 2.46 4.34 14.86
C GLY A 185 3.40 5.52 14.66
N VAL A 186 3.57 6.07 13.46
CA VAL A 186 4.25 7.36 13.24
C VAL A 186 3.53 8.47 14.01
N LYS A 187 2.19 8.55 13.90
CA LYS A 187 1.25 9.49 14.53
C LYS A 187 1.68 10.95 14.46
N GLY A 188 2.43 11.31 13.41
CA GLY A 188 3.04 12.63 13.21
C GLY A 188 4.44 12.80 13.83
N GLU A 189 5.06 13.95 13.55
CA GLU A 189 6.50 14.20 13.79
C GLU A 189 6.89 14.11 15.27
N THR A 190 6.03 14.58 16.17
CA THR A 190 6.30 14.51 17.60
C THR A 190 6.33 13.08 18.13
N ASN A 191 5.40 12.25 17.67
CA ASN A 191 5.35 10.89 18.11
C ASN A 191 6.50 10.09 17.49
N ALA A 192 6.84 10.34 16.23
CA ALA A 192 8.10 9.86 15.64
C ALA A 192 9.32 10.20 16.50
N MET A 193 9.44 11.44 16.99
CA MET A 193 10.51 11.86 17.89
C MET A 193 10.48 11.13 19.24
N ARG A 194 9.30 10.97 19.84
CA ARG A 194 9.13 10.20 21.09
C ARG A 194 9.50 8.73 20.91
N LEU A 195 9.16 8.15 19.78
CA LEU A 195 9.50 6.76 19.44
C LEU A 195 11.00 6.60 19.22
N ALA A 196 11.62 7.54 18.52
CA ALA A 196 13.08 7.61 18.42
C ALA A 196 13.73 7.58 19.81
N LEU A 197 13.25 8.40 20.73
CA LEU A 197 13.86 8.54 22.07
C LEU A 197 13.55 7.39 23.02
N LYS A 198 12.48 6.64 22.76
CA LYS A 198 12.14 5.42 23.49
C LYS A 198 12.74 4.17 22.86
N ALA A 199 13.35 4.29 21.68
CA ALA A 199 14.04 3.18 21.04
C ALA A 199 15.09 2.64 22.01
N LYS A 200 15.03 1.34 22.28
CA LYS A 200 15.98 0.64 23.14
C LYS A 200 16.12 -0.77 22.60
N ALA A 201 17.29 -1.37 22.79
CA ALA A 201 17.48 -2.80 22.56
C ALA A 201 16.69 -3.60 23.63
N SER A 202 15.37 -3.66 23.49
CA SER A 202 14.46 -4.48 24.30
C SER A 202 13.79 -5.56 23.45
N GLU A 203 12.75 -6.20 23.95
CA GLU A 203 11.83 -6.92 23.06
C GLU A 203 11.17 -5.94 22.10
N VAL A 204 10.92 -6.43 20.89
CA VAL A 204 10.30 -5.66 19.81
C VAL A 204 8.80 -5.54 20.06
N SER A 205 8.27 -4.31 19.99
CA SER A 205 6.83 -4.06 19.93
C SER A 205 6.44 -3.52 18.56
N HIS A 206 5.27 -3.88 18.06
CA HIS A 206 4.72 -3.35 16.82
C HIS A 206 3.28 -2.89 17.00
N TYR A 207 2.83 -2.08 16.06
CA TYR A 207 1.46 -1.56 16.05
C TYR A 207 0.50 -2.42 15.26
N TYR A 208 1.01 -3.33 14.41
CA TYR A 208 0.20 -4.25 13.60
C TYR A 208 -0.79 -5.11 14.39
N ASP A 209 -0.52 -5.43 15.67
CA ASP A 209 -1.46 -6.17 16.53
C ASP A 209 -2.72 -5.36 16.88
N PHE A 210 -2.62 -4.03 16.86
CA PHE A 210 -3.75 -3.14 17.07
C PHE A 210 -4.32 -2.66 15.73
N GLU A 211 -3.47 -2.14 14.84
CA GLU A 211 -3.88 -1.42 13.63
C GLU A 211 -4.60 -2.36 12.65
N TYR A 212 -4.04 -3.51 12.30
CA TYR A 212 -4.67 -4.43 11.35
C TYR A 212 -6.03 -4.99 11.83
N PRO A 213 -6.17 -5.56 13.05
CA PRO A 213 -7.48 -6.00 13.51
C PRO A 213 -8.50 -4.86 13.63
N THR A 214 -8.04 -3.66 13.97
CA THR A 214 -8.91 -2.47 14.04
C THR A 214 -9.38 -2.03 12.67
N ALA A 215 -8.48 -1.94 11.69
CA ALA A 215 -8.79 -1.65 10.29
C ALA A 215 -9.77 -2.68 9.73
N HIS A 216 -9.48 -3.98 9.89
CA HIS A 216 -10.36 -5.06 9.48
C HIS A 216 -11.77 -4.92 10.06
N ARG A 217 -11.89 -4.68 11.37
CA ARG A 217 -13.20 -4.49 12.04
C ARG A 217 -13.97 -3.30 11.48
N ILE A 218 -13.29 -2.21 11.11
CA ILE A 218 -13.94 -1.00 10.59
C ILE A 218 -14.33 -1.20 9.13
N LEU A 219 -13.40 -1.65 8.29
CA LEU A 219 -13.63 -1.92 6.87
C LEU A 219 -14.70 -2.99 6.63
N ALA A 220 -14.77 -3.99 7.50
CA ALA A 220 -15.85 -4.99 7.45
C ALA A 220 -17.26 -4.40 7.66
N LYS A 221 -17.41 -3.13 8.04
CA LYS A 221 -18.72 -2.46 8.12
C LYS A 221 -19.15 -1.83 6.78
N LEU A 222 -18.28 -1.81 5.77
CA LEU A 222 -18.64 -1.30 4.45
C LEU A 222 -19.80 -2.11 3.84
N HIS A 223 -20.72 -1.42 3.19
CA HIS A 223 -21.81 -2.01 2.41
C HIS A 223 -21.37 -2.25 0.95
N LYS A 224 -20.07 -2.12 0.69
CA LYS A 224 -19.40 -2.19 -0.60
C LYS A 224 -18.21 -3.15 -0.50
N PRO A 225 -17.89 -3.90 -1.56
CA PRO A 225 -16.63 -4.62 -1.62
C PRO A 225 -15.45 -3.63 -1.67
N ILE A 226 -14.34 -3.99 -1.02
CA ILE A 226 -13.12 -3.19 -0.97
C ILE A 226 -11.93 -4.01 -1.47
N LEU A 227 -11.11 -3.42 -2.32
CA LEU A 227 -9.84 -3.94 -2.80
C LEU A 227 -8.72 -3.27 -2.02
N LEU A 228 -7.82 -4.06 -1.45
CA LEU A 228 -6.71 -3.57 -0.64
C LEU A 228 -5.37 -3.94 -1.30
N MET A 229 -4.47 -2.98 -1.33
CA MET A 229 -3.06 -3.18 -1.72
C MET A 229 -2.17 -2.74 -0.57
N PRO A 230 -1.08 -3.47 -0.26
CA PRO A 230 -0.16 -3.06 0.80
C PRO A 230 0.67 -1.84 0.35
N GLY A 231 0.84 -0.89 1.26
CA GLY A 231 1.82 0.20 1.13
C GLY A 231 3.13 -0.11 1.85
N ASN A 232 4.00 0.89 1.94
CA ASN A 232 5.27 0.75 2.65
C ASN A 232 5.08 0.71 4.18
N HIS A 233 4.08 1.41 4.73
CA HIS A 233 3.77 1.33 6.16
C HIS A 233 3.14 -0.01 6.55
N ASP A 234 2.51 -0.71 5.61
CA ASP A 234 1.91 -2.02 5.83
C ASP A 234 2.95 -3.14 5.92
N GLY A 235 4.13 -2.95 5.32
CA GLY A 235 5.07 -4.01 5.05
C GLY A 235 6.37 -3.96 5.84
N MET A 236 6.47 -3.32 6.99
CA MET A 236 7.75 -3.22 7.71
C MET A 236 8.09 -4.50 8.49
N VAL A 237 9.38 -4.74 8.74
CA VAL A 237 9.86 -5.95 9.44
C VAL A 237 10.78 -5.59 10.59
N ALA A 238 10.76 -6.37 11.66
CA ALA A 238 11.84 -6.36 12.64
C ALA A 238 12.27 -7.78 13.02
N TYR A 239 13.55 -7.93 13.37
CA TYR A 239 14.09 -9.14 13.97
C TYR A 239 13.98 -9.09 15.50
N ALA A 240 13.91 -10.24 16.15
CA ALA A 240 13.72 -10.41 17.60
C ALA A 240 14.74 -9.62 18.44
N ARG A 241 15.93 -9.39 17.87
CA ARG A 241 17.01 -8.62 18.49
C ARG A 241 17.44 -7.47 17.61
N TYR A 242 16.55 -6.53 17.30
CA TYR A 242 16.71 -5.15 16.76
C TYR A 242 17.84 -4.76 15.77
N GLY A 243 19.02 -5.37 15.81
CA GLY A 243 20.10 -5.20 14.88
C GLY A 243 19.79 -5.74 13.49
N ALA A 244 20.74 -5.50 12.60
CA ALA A 244 20.57 -5.68 11.15
C ALA A 244 20.31 -7.13 10.71
N GLY A 245 20.63 -8.10 11.56
CA GLY A 245 20.64 -9.51 11.19
C GLY A 245 21.57 -9.80 10.01
N GLU A 246 21.45 -10.99 9.44
CA GLU A 246 22.13 -11.36 8.20
C GLU A 246 21.24 -11.05 6.99
N ARG A 247 21.83 -10.50 5.92
CA ARG A 247 21.11 -10.29 4.65
C ARG A 247 20.54 -11.60 4.10
N THR A 248 19.26 -11.55 3.71
CA THR A 248 18.52 -12.66 3.07
C THR A 248 17.71 -12.13 1.89
N ASN A 249 17.44 -13.00 0.92
CA ASN A 249 16.53 -12.70 -0.20
C ASN A 249 15.09 -13.16 0.12
N VAL A 250 14.77 -13.33 1.41
CA VAL A 250 13.44 -13.73 1.82
C VAL A 250 12.57 -12.49 1.83
N VAL A 251 11.48 -12.51 1.06
CA VAL A 251 10.47 -11.45 1.10
C VAL A 251 9.50 -11.74 2.24
N VAL A 252 8.68 -12.78 2.14
CA VAL A 252 7.77 -13.26 3.21
C VAL A 252 8.05 -14.75 3.48
N GLY A 253 7.72 -15.23 4.68
CA GLY A 253 7.92 -16.63 5.08
C GLY A 253 9.22 -16.87 5.87
N PRO A 254 9.49 -18.13 6.29
CA PRO A 254 10.53 -18.45 7.26
C PRO A 254 11.90 -17.91 6.87
N ASP A 255 12.58 -17.24 7.80
CA ASP A 255 13.97 -16.82 7.62
C ASP A 255 14.92 -17.87 8.21
N PRO A 256 15.79 -18.52 7.41
CA PRO A 256 16.71 -19.50 7.95
C PRO A 256 17.89 -18.87 8.71
N LYS A 257 18.12 -17.57 8.56
CA LYS A 257 19.28 -16.87 9.16
C LYS A 257 18.91 -15.97 10.32
N ASN A 258 17.68 -15.46 10.33
CA ASN A 258 17.25 -14.46 11.31
C ASN A 258 16.04 -14.94 12.12
N ASP A 259 15.97 -14.50 13.37
CA ASP A 259 14.79 -14.67 14.20
C ASP A 259 13.87 -13.46 13.97
N VAL A 260 12.76 -13.65 13.26
CA VAL A 260 11.84 -12.55 12.90
C VAL A 260 10.91 -12.28 14.07
N ALA A 261 10.84 -11.02 14.51
CA ALA A 261 9.86 -10.60 15.51
C ALA A 261 8.48 -10.49 14.88
N TYR A 262 8.36 -9.68 13.84
CA TYR A 262 7.14 -9.48 13.05
C TYR A 262 7.48 -9.13 11.60
N ASP A 263 6.57 -9.44 10.67
CA ASP A 263 6.64 -9.05 9.27
C ASP A 263 5.30 -8.47 8.82
N GLY A 264 5.27 -7.18 8.50
CA GLY A 264 4.06 -6.43 8.14
C GLY A 264 3.33 -7.00 6.93
N LEU A 265 4.05 -7.47 5.90
CA LEU A 265 3.42 -8.11 4.74
C LEU A 265 2.76 -9.44 5.14
N GLN A 266 3.33 -10.14 6.11
CA GLN A 266 2.69 -11.33 6.66
C GLN A 266 1.43 -10.98 7.48
N HIS A 267 1.47 -9.90 8.26
CA HIS A 267 0.28 -9.40 8.95
C HIS A 267 -0.82 -8.96 7.98
N PHE A 268 -0.47 -8.21 6.92
CA PHE A 268 -1.39 -7.83 5.86
C PHE A 268 -2.04 -9.07 5.26
N ALA A 269 -1.22 -10.05 4.87
CA ALA A 269 -1.69 -11.25 4.22
C ALA A 269 -2.67 -12.06 5.10
N ARG A 270 -2.41 -12.07 6.41
CA ARG A 270 -3.25 -12.72 7.43
C ARG A 270 -4.50 -11.97 7.84
N THR A 271 -4.58 -10.71 7.46
CA THR A 271 -5.68 -9.83 7.82
C THR A 271 -6.62 -9.63 6.63
N PHE A 272 -6.07 -9.41 5.44
CA PHE A 272 -6.81 -8.93 4.29
C PHE A 272 -6.79 -9.85 3.08
N GLY A 273 -5.74 -10.65 2.90
CA GLY A 273 -5.66 -11.64 1.83
C GLY A 273 -4.40 -11.53 0.96
N PRO A 274 -4.44 -11.87 -0.33
CA PRO A 274 -3.25 -11.90 -1.18
C PRO A 274 -2.60 -10.52 -1.31
N LEU A 275 -1.27 -10.49 -1.46
CA LEU A 275 -0.50 -9.25 -1.62
C LEU A 275 -0.68 -8.62 -3.01
N HIS A 276 -0.98 -9.45 -4.01
CA HIS A 276 -1.32 -9.01 -5.37
C HIS A 276 -2.32 -9.97 -6.00
N HIS A 277 -3.18 -9.44 -6.86
CA HIS A 277 -4.20 -10.22 -7.59
C HIS A 277 -4.73 -9.42 -8.78
N ALA A 278 -5.55 -10.04 -9.62
CA ALA A 278 -6.22 -9.36 -10.72
C ALA A 278 -7.70 -9.77 -10.78
N PHE A 279 -8.52 -8.91 -11.38
CA PHE A 279 -9.91 -9.21 -11.70
C PHE A 279 -10.32 -8.48 -12.97
N ASP A 280 -11.36 -9.00 -13.63
CA ASP A 280 -11.93 -8.36 -14.83
C ASP A 280 -13.21 -7.60 -14.43
N TRP A 281 -13.38 -6.38 -14.96
CA TRP A 281 -14.53 -5.51 -14.75
C TRP A 281 -14.91 -4.80 -16.07
N GLY A 282 -16.16 -4.96 -16.50
CA GLY A 282 -16.59 -4.58 -17.84
C GLY A 282 -15.70 -5.20 -18.94
N GLY A 283 -15.11 -4.34 -19.77
CA GLY A 283 -14.11 -4.72 -20.77
C GLY A 283 -12.68 -4.41 -20.34
N THR A 284 -12.39 -4.39 -19.04
CA THR A 284 -11.09 -3.95 -18.48
C THR A 284 -10.57 -4.90 -17.41
N ARG A 285 -9.28 -5.20 -17.44
CA ARG A 285 -8.58 -5.92 -16.38
C ARG A 285 -7.98 -4.95 -15.37
N TYR A 286 -8.25 -5.17 -14.10
CA TYR A 286 -7.65 -4.46 -12.99
C TYR A 286 -6.56 -5.32 -12.35
N LEU A 287 -5.37 -4.76 -12.18
CA LEU A 287 -4.22 -5.44 -11.60
C LEU A 287 -3.81 -4.77 -10.29
N CYS A 288 -4.09 -5.43 -9.17
CA CYS A 288 -3.74 -4.98 -7.83
C CYS A 288 -2.34 -5.50 -7.50
N THR A 289 -1.35 -4.61 -7.38
CA THR A 289 0.06 -4.99 -7.22
C THR A 289 0.59 -4.68 -5.81
N ASN A 290 1.61 -5.42 -5.37
CA ASN A 290 2.41 -5.05 -4.20
C ASN A 290 3.69 -4.36 -4.66
N THR A 291 3.76 -3.04 -4.53
CA THR A 291 4.97 -2.27 -4.87
C THR A 291 5.98 -2.18 -3.74
N TYR A 292 5.83 -2.95 -2.66
CA TYR A 292 6.74 -2.97 -1.52
C TYR A 292 7.27 -4.40 -1.26
N GLU A 293 7.56 -5.16 -2.32
CA GLU A 293 8.13 -6.52 -2.25
C GLU A 293 9.66 -6.51 -2.07
N LEU A 294 10.17 -5.60 -1.25
CA LEU A 294 11.58 -5.58 -0.83
C LEU A 294 11.93 -6.85 -0.04
N ASN A 295 13.20 -7.27 -0.13
CA ASN A 295 13.69 -8.31 0.77
C ASN A 295 13.54 -7.86 2.22
N ARG A 296 13.39 -8.82 3.14
CA ARG A 296 13.14 -8.55 4.55
C ARG A 296 14.17 -7.60 5.18
N HIS A 297 15.45 -7.80 4.88
CA HIS A 297 16.52 -6.94 5.38
C HIS A 297 16.38 -5.47 4.91
N ASP A 298 15.84 -5.27 3.71
CA ASP A 298 15.65 -3.95 3.11
C ASP A 298 14.34 -3.29 3.55
N ARG A 299 13.46 -4.03 4.26
CA ARG A 299 12.24 -3.52 4.93
C ARG A 299 12.39 -3.40 6.45
N LEU A 300 13.61 -3.56 6.97
CA LEU A 300 13.81 -3.47 8.41
C LEU A 300 13.37 -2.12 8.94
N GLY A 301 12.58 -2.13 9.99
CA GLY A 301 11.87 -0.97 10.48
C GLY A 301 11.61 -1.03 11.97
N PHE A 302 11.88 0.09 12.63
CA PHE A 302 11.38 0.38 13.96
C PHE A 302 10.41 1.56 13.87
N HIS A 303 9.12 1.25 13.88
CA HIS A 303 8.06 2.24 13.68
C HIS A 303 8.33 3.02 12.38
N CYS A 304 8.52 4.34 12.42
CA CYS A 304 8.86 5.15 11.25
C CYS A 304 10.35 5.30 10.93
N VAL A 305 11.25 4.53 11.54
CA VAL A 305 12.63 4.43 11.05
C VAL A 305 12.78 3.10 10.37
N VAL A 306 12.72 3.18 9.05
CA VAL A 306 12.94 2.05 8.16
C VAL A 306 14.25 2.22 7.42
N THR A 307 14.79 1.09 6.98
CA THR A 307 15.86 1.05 6.00
C THR A 307 15.43 1.84 4.75
N ASN A 308 14.26 1.52 4.21
CA ASN A 308 13.77 2.07 2.96
C ASN A 308 12.27 2.28 3.02
N TRP A 309 11.81 3.41 2.51
CA TRP A 309 10.39 3.69 2.33
C TRP A 309 9.91 3.36 0.93
N GLY A 310 10.82 3.23 -0.04
CA GLY A 310 10.43 3.16 -1.43
C GLY A 310 10.15 1.78 -1.97
N GLY A 311 9.52 1.81 -3.13
CA GLY A 311 9.01 0.63 -3.79
C GLY A 311 10.08 -0.27 -4.39
N TRP A 312 9.71 -1.54 -4.48
CA TRP A 312 10.41 -2.59 -5.20
C TRP A 312 9.42 -3.70 -5.56
N MET A 313 9.67 -4.38 -6.67
CA MET A 313 8.87 -5.51 -7.13
C MET A 313 9.77 -6.67 -7.50
N GLN A 314 9.46 -7.88 -7.04
CA GLN A 314 10.25 -9.05 -7.39
C GLN A 314 10.04 -9.47 -8.84
N ASP A 315 11.04 -10.11 -9.43
CA ASP A 315 10.98 -10.62 -10.81
C ASP A 315 9.75 -11.48 -11.09
N SER A 316 9.31 -12.28 -10.10
CA SER A 316 8.13 -13.12 -10.22
C SER A 316 6.83 -12.31 -10.34
N GLN A 317 6.69 -11.20 -9.61
CA GLN A 317 5.52 -10.34 -9.71
C GLN A 317 5.58 -9.49 -10.99
N ILE A 318 6.75 -9.03 -11.42
CA ILE A 318 6.91 -8.34 -12.72
C ILE A 318 6.55 -9.27 -13.88
N ALA A 319 7.01 -10.53 -13.86
CA ALA A 319 6.68 -11.51 -14.88
C ALA A 319 5.18 -11.85 -14.89
N TRP A 320 4.55 -11.88 -13.72
CA TRP A 320 3.10 -12.03 -13.60
C TRP A 320 2.35 -10.82 -14.18
N LEU A 321 2.77 -9.60 -13.83
CA LEU A 321 2.21 -8.35 -14.36
C LEU A 321 2.27 -8.32 -15.90
N ASP A 322 3.44 -8.60 -16.48
CA ASP A 322 3.62 -8.62 -17.95
C ASP A 322 2.73 -9.68 -18.61
N ALA A 323 2.59 -10.86 -17.99
CA ALA A 323 1.73 -11.93 -18.51
C ALA A 323 0.24 -11.57 -18.45
N GLU A 324 -0.22 -10.95 -17.37
CA GLU A 324 -1.62 -10.50 -17.22
C GLU A 324 -1.97 -9.37 -18.18
N LEU A 325 -1.05 -8.43 -18.41
CA LEU A 325 -1.19 -7.35 -19.38
C LEU A 325 -1.21 -7.89 -20.81
N ALA A 326 -0.31 -8.81 -21.15
CA ALA A 326 -0.29 -9.46 -22.46
C ALA A 326 -1.58 -10.25 -22.71
N ASP A 327 -2.09 -10.98 -21.71
CA ASP A 327 -3.35 -11.72 -21.80
C ASP A 327 -4.56 -10.79 -21.96
N ALA A 328 -4.60 -9.67 -21.22
CA ALA A 328 -5.64 -8.66 -21.37
C ALA A 328 -5.64 -8.07 -22.78
N HIS A 329 -4.48 -7.65 -23.27
CA HIS A 329 -4.31 -7.12 -24.62
C HIS A 329 -4.73 -8.14 -25.69
N ALA A 330 -4.26 -9.39 -25.59
CA ALA A 330 -4.61 -10.46 -26.52
C ALA A 330 -6.12 -10.81 -26.50
N SER A 331 -6.77 -10.60 -25.36
CA SER A 331 -8.21 -10.80 -25.17
C SER A 331 -9.05 -9.58 -25.57
N GLY A 332 -8.42 -8.48 -25.99
CA GLY A 332 -9.10 -7.23 -26.35
C GLY A 332 -9.66 -6.46 -25.15
N LEU A 333 -9.17 -6.74 -23.93
CA LEU A 333 -9.52 -6.01 -22.72
C LEU A 333 -8.62 -4.78 -22.58
N GLY A 334 -9.17 -3.70 -22.00
CA GLY A 334 -8.34 -2.64 -21.42
C GLY A 334 -7.59 -3.13 -20.19
N ALA A 335 -6.65 -2.33 -19.70
CA ALA A 335 -5.96 -2.61 -18.44
C ALA A 335 -5.85 -1.35 -17.56
N VAL A 336 -6.03 -1.53 -16.26
CA VAL A 336 -5.77 -0.54 -15.21
C VAL A 336 -4.92 -1.19 -14.14
N VAL A 337 -3.86 -0.52 -13.71
CA VAL A 337 -2.96 -1.04 -12.67
C VAL A 337 -3.13 -0.21 -11.41
N LEU A 338 -3.32 -0.89 -10.28
CA LEU A 338 -3.39 -0.28 -8.95
C LEU A 338 -2.11 -0.61 -8.20
N MET A 339 -1.38 0.41 -7.76
CA MET A 339 -0.06 0.23 -7.13
C MET A 339 0.23 1.37 -6.16
N HIS A 340 0.93 1.15 -5.06
CA HIS A 340 1.10 2.21 -4.07
C HIS A 340 2.17 3.24 -4.48
N HIS A 341 3.34 2.82 -4.97
CA HIS A 341 4.44 3.71 -5.36
C HIS A 341 4.48 4.02 -6.87
N ASP A 342 4.99 5.19 -7.26
CA ASP A 342 5.10 5.62 -8.65
C ASP A 342 6.39 5.14 -9.36
N PRO A 343 6.33 4.17 -10.30
CA PRO A 343 7.51 3.57 -10.92
C PRO A 343 8.33 4.55 -11.77
N ARG A 344 7.78 5.73 -12.09
CA ARG A 344 8.55 6.78 -12.76
C ARG A 344 9.65 7.36 -11.87
N GLY A 345 9.56 7.17 -10.55
CA GLY A 345 10.47 7.78 -9.59
C GLY A 345 10.19 9.27 -9.42
N GLY A 346 10.68 9.85 -8.32
CA GLY A 346 10.36 11.22 -7.93
C GLY A 346 8.90 11.40 -7.48
N SER A 347 8.66 12.33 -6.55
CA SER A 347 7.32 12.50 -5.97
C SER A 347 6.60 13.72 -6.52
N LEU A 348 5.27 13.67 -6.55
CA LEU A 348 4.41 14.74 -7.08
C LEU A 348 4.70 15.09 -8.54
N GLY A 349 5.12 14.09 -9.33
CA GLY A 349 5.52 14.26 -10.73
C GLY A 349 6.72 15.20 -10.91
N ARG A 350 7.52 15.40 -9.86
CA ARG A 350 8.77 16.17 -9.90
C ARG A 350 9.93 15.19 -9.87
N LYS A 351 11.00 15.52 -10.60
CA LYS A 351 12.25 14.73 -10.59
C LYS A 351 12.01 13.27 -11.05
N LEU A 352 11.21 13.09 -12.09
CA LEU A 352 11.01 11.79 -12.73
C LEU A 352 12.36 11.17 -13.08
N GLY A 353 12.44 9.85 -12.90
CA GLY A 353 13.66 9.08 -13.11
C GLY A 353 14.70 9.19 -12.02
N GLN A 354 14.41 9.87 -10.91
CA GLN A 354 15.31 9.93 -9.76
C GLN A 354 14.97 8.82 -8.76
N TYR A 355 15.92 7.91 -8.61
CA TYR A 355 15.84 6.78 -7.68
C TYR A 355 16.92 6.92 -6.61
N HIS A 356 16.58 6.54 -5.38
CA HIS A 356 17.48 6.64 -4.23
C HIS A 356 18.15 5.30 -3.92
N LEU A 357 19.42 5.30 -3.54
CA LEU A 357 20.09 4.07 -3.07
C LEU A 357 19.41 3.50 -1.85
N PHE A 358 19.38 2.16 -1.78
CA PHE A 358 19.14 1.45 -0.53
C PHE A 358 20.03 2.00 0.57
N ARG A 359 19.40 2.32 1.70
CA ARG A 359 20.18 2.65 2.89
C ARG A 359 20.65 1.35 3.51
N PRO A 360 21.89 1.25 3.96
CA PRO A 360 22.25 0.15 4.84
C PRO A 360 21.46 0.30 6.15
N TYR A 361 20.90 -0.79 6.65
CA TYR A 361 20.39 -0.82 8.03
C TYR A 361 21.60 -0.95 8.97
N ASP A 362 21.96 0.15 9.62
CA ASP A 362 23.10 0.24 10.54
C ASP A 362 22.67 0.58 11.99
N PHE A 363 21.37 0.40 12.29
CA PHE A 363 20.77 0.74 13.58
C PHE A 363 21.04 -0.29 14.68
N ASP A 364 22.27 -0.82 14.74
CA ASP A 364 22.72 -1.71 15.82
C ASP A 364 22.82 -0.96 17.17
N GLU A 365 22.81 0.39 17.14
CA GLU A 365 22.76 1.25 18.32
C GLU A 365 21.63 2.28 18.23
N VAL A 366 20.87 2.42 19.33
CA VAL A 366 19.77 3.39 19.50
C VAL A 366 20.17 4.81 19.09
N GLY A 367 21.40 5.23 19.41
CA GLY A 367 21.90 6.57 19.09
C GLY A 367 21.96 6.83 17.59
N ALA A 368 22.30 5.81 16.77
CA ALA A 368 22.33 5.93 15.32
C ALA A 368 20.91 6.05 14.75
N ALA A 369 19.96 5.28 15.27
CA ALA A 369 18.54 5.38 14.91
C ALA A 369 17.96 6.77 15.27
N VAL A 370 18.22 7.25 16.49
CA VAL A 370 17.82 8.60 16.93
C VAL A 370 18.43 9.69 16.07
N LEU A 371 19.71 9.58 15.73
CA LEU A 371 20.38 10.57 14.89
C LEU A 371 19.84 10.53 13.45
N ALA A 372 19.51 9.36 12.92
CA ALA A 372 18.83 9.23 11.64
C ALA A 372 17.43 9.86 11.67
N TYR A 373 16.67 9.70 12.76
CA TYR A 373 15.40 10.39 13.00
C TYR A 373 15.55 11.92 13.02
N LEU A 374 16.53 12.44 13.76
CA LEU A 374 16.75 13.88 13.85
C LEU A 374 17.18 14.46 12.50
N ARG A 375 18.04 13.74 11.77
CA ARG A 375 18.40 14.09 10.38
C ARG A 375 17.20 14.03 9.45
N TYR A 376 16.31 13.05 9.62
CA TYR A 376 15.07 12.91 8.84
C TYR A 376 14.17 14.13 9.04
N LEU A 377 13.90 14.50 10.30
CA LEU A 377 13.10 15.68 10.62
C LEU A 377 13.78 16.97 10.10
N ALA A 378 15.11 17.07 10.18
CA ALA A 378 15.84 18.25 9.73
C ALA A 378 15.87 18.44 8.20
N LYS A 379 15.87 17.33 7.44
CA LYS A 379 16.01 17.35 5.98
C LYS A 379 14.71 17.56 5.20
N ARG A 380 13.53 17.45 5.85
CA ARG A 380 12.20 17.62 5.21
C ARG A 380 12.03 18.95 4.45
N ARG A 381 12.83 19.98 4.74
CA ARG A 381 12.73 21.30 4.05
C ARG A 381 13.24 21.35 2.61
N ASN A 382 14.15 20.47 2.17
CA ASN A 382 14.81 20.61 0.87
C ASN A 382 14.82 19.35 -0.02
N VAL A 383 14.40 18.20 0.49
CA VAL A 383 14.31 16.96 -0.28
C VAL A 383 12.96 16.34 0.02
N THR A 384 12.05 16.33 -0.96
CA THR A 384 10.86 15.47 -0.94
C THR A 384 11.35 14.05 -0.76
N PHE A 385 11.20 13.54 0.46
CA PHE A 385 11.77 12.28 0.90
C PHE A 385 10.83 11.11 0.63
N GLN A 386 9.74 11.36 -0.10
CA GLN A 386 8.95 10.34 -0.79
C GLN A 386 9.92 9.60 -1.71
N GLN A 387 10.41 8.50 -1.19
CA GLN A 387 11.21 7.56 -1.94
C GLN A 387 10.18 6.76 -2.72
N GLU A 388 9.83 7.16 -3.94
CA GLU A 388 8.91 6.34 -4.71
C GLU A 388 9.53 4.96 -4.96
N TRP A 389 10.81 4.93 -5.35
CA TRP A 389 11.51 3.70 -5.68
C TRP A 389 12.98 3.74 -5.27
N MET A 390 13.47 2.57 -4.90
CA MET A 390 14.82 2.37 -4.41
C MET A 390 15.68 1.63 -5.43
N ALA A 391 16.96 2.01 -5.54
CA ALA A 391 17.97 1.36 -6.36
C ALA A 391 18.97 0.60 -5.49
N ASP A 392 19.29 -0.64 -5.86
CA ASP A 392 20.40 -1.38 -5.24
C ASP A 392 21.76 -0.91 -5.80
N PHE A 393 22.81 -1.08 -5.00
CA PHE A 393 24.17 -0.73 -5.40
C PHE A 393 24.60 -1.53 -6.62
N GLY A 394 24.95 -0.82 -7.69
CA GLY A 394 25.49 -1.41 -8.91
C GLY A 394 24.44 -2.01 -9.86
N VAL A 395 23.14 -1.85 -9.56
CA VAL A 395 22.08 -2.15 -10.53
C VAL A 395 21.96 -0.96 -11.48
N ASP A 396 22.04 -1.21 -12.78
CA ASP A 396 21.78 -0.19 -13.81
C ASP A 396 20.27 0.00 -13.99
N LEU A 397 19.81 1.20 -14.36
CA LEU A 397 18.39 1.46 -14.59
C LEU A 397 17.80 0.54 -15.67
N VAL A 398 18.60 0.08 -16.66
CA VAL A 398 18.15 -0.91 -17.66
C VAL A 398 17.60 -2.18 -16.99
N ASP A 399 18.25 -2.64 -15.94
CA ASP A 399 17.91 -3.86 -15.21
C ASP A 399 16.98 -3.60 -14.01
N HIS A 400 16.67 -2.34 -13.73
CA HIS A 400 15.89 -1.93 -12.57
C HIS A 400 14.40 -2.31 -12.70
N PRO A 401 13.77 -2.83 -11.64
CA PRO A 401 12.34 -3.20 -11.63
C PRO A 401 11.41 -2.12 -12.17
N ALA A 402 11.60 -0.87 -11.73
CA ALA A 402 10.74 0.24 -12.09
C ALA A 402 10.72 0.50 -13.61
N ARG A 403 11.87 0.43 -14.29
CA ARG A 403 11.94 0.59 -15.75
C ARG A 403 11.23 -0.54 -16.48
N ARG A 404 11.43 -1.79 -16.04
CA ARG A 404 10.76 -2.97 -16.62
C ARG A 404 9.24 -2.92 -16.46
N ILE A 405 8.77 -2.37 -15.34
CA ILE A 405 7.34 -2.10 -15.12
C ILE A 405 6.87 -1.07 -16.12
N LEU A 406 7.52 0.09 -16.23
CA LEU A 406 7.15 1.14 -17.19
C LEU A 406 7.14 0.63 -18.63
N GLU A 407 8.13 -0.17 -19.03
CA GLU A 407 8.19 -0.80 -20.36
C GLU A 407 6.97 -1.70 -20.59
N SER A 408 6.57 -2.50 -19.60
CA SER A 408 5.39 -3.36 -19.68
C SER A 408 4.09 -2.54 -19.75
N LEU A 409 3.97 -1.47 -18.95
CA LEU A 409 2.81 -0.57 -18.98
C LEU A 409 2.65 0.12 -20.35
N ALA A 410 3.74 0.65 -20.90
CA ALA A 410 3.77 1.31 -22.20
C ALA A 410 3.43 0.34 -23.34
N LYS A 411 4.10 -0.81 -23.38
CA LYS A 411 3.95 -1.83 -24.42
C LYS A 411 2.54 -2.42 -24.50
N HIS A 412 1.84 -2.57 -23.38
CA HIS A 412 0.53 -3.23 -23.34
C HIS A 412 -0.65 -2.27 -23.31
N HIS A 413 -0.42 -1.00 -23.64
CA HIS A 413 -1.46 0.04 -23.78
C HIS A 413 -2.33 0.14 -22.51
N VAL A 414 -1.68 0.18 -21.34
CA VAL A 414 -2.39 0.40 -20.07
C VAL A 414 -3.12 1.75 -20.15
N HIS A 415 -4.39 1.77 -19.73
CA HIS A 415 -5.20 2.98 -19.75
C HIS A 415 -4.80 3.92 -18.61
N ALA A 416 -4.75 3.38 -17.39
CA ALA A 416 -4.40 4.15 -16.21
C ALA A 416 -3.59 3.33 -15.19
N VAL A 417 -2.71 4.02 -14.48
CA VAL A 417 -2.03 3.56 -13.27
C VAL A 417 -2.54 4.42 -12.11
N VAL A 418 -3.22 3.82 -11.14
CA VAL A 418 -3.79 4.51 -9.98
C VAL A 418 -2.95 4.24 -8.73
N MET A 419 -2.53 5.30 -8.05
CA MET A 419 -1.49 5.25 -7.01
C MET A 419 -1.84 6.04 -5.74
N GLY A 420 -1.27 5.59 -4.61
CA GLY A 420 -1.28 6.30 -3.32
C GLY A 420 0.08 6.97 -3.06
N HIS A 421 0.56 6.95 -1.82
CA HIS A 421 1.90 7.38 -1.36
C HIS A 421 2.20 8.89 -1.41
N ASP A 422 1.66 9.58 -2.41
CA ASP A 422 1.89 11.00 -2.65
C ASP A 422 0.95 11.92 -1.86
N ASN A 423 -0.08 11.34 -1.25
CA ASN A 423 -1.06 11.97 -0.36
C ASN A 423 -1.75 13.19 -0.99
N LEU A 424 -1.95 13.14 -2.31
CA LEU A 424 -2.55 14.22 -3.09
C LEU A 424 -3.27 13.67 -4.32
N ASN A 425 -4.42 14.28 -4.63
CA ASN A 425 -5.14 14.00 -5.87
C ASN A 425 -4.50 14.75 -7.05
N TRP A 426 -3.91 14.03 -8.00
CA TRP A 426 -3.43 14.61 -9.25
C TRP A 426 -3.36 13.60 -10.39
N VAL A 427 -3.31 14.09 -11.63
CA VAL A 427 -3.23 13.25 -12.83
C VAL A 427 -2.16 13.78 -13.77
N ASP A 428 -1.23 12.91 -14.18
CA ASP A 428 -0.38 13.14 -15.34
C ASP A 428 -0.87 12.31 -16.51
N THR A 429 -0.88 12.90 -17.70
CA THR A 429 -1.17 12.21 -18.95
C THR A 429 0.04 12.31 -19.86
N TYR A 430 0.37 11.17 -20.49
CA TYR A 430 1.41 11.03 -21.50
C TYR A 430 0.75 10.61 -22.80
N ASP A 431 1.06 11.32 -23.88
CA ASP A 431 0.60 11.00 -25.21
C ASP A 431 1.51 9.94 -25.86
N GLU A 432 1.07 9.36 -26.99
CA GLU A 432 1.89 8.43 -27.77
C GLU A 432 3.24 9.07 -28.15
N GLY A 433 4.33 8.38 -27.81
CA GLY A 433 5.70 8.82 -28.06
C GLY A 433 6.34 9.66 -26.95
N ASP A 434 5.59 10.06 -25.91
CA ASP A 434 6.17 10.72 -24.76
C ASP A 434 7.05 9.76 -23.94
N ASP A 435 8.18 10.26 -23.43
CA ASP A 435 9.05 9.52 -22.51
C ASP A 435 8.52 9.62 -21.07
N LEU A 436 8.09 8.48 -20.52
CA LEU A 436 7.51 8.38 -19.18
C LEU A 436 8.46 8.81 -18.05
N LEU A 437 9.76 8.89 -18.34
CA LEU A 437 10.79 9.22 -17.35
C LEU A 437 11.34 10.65 -17.48
N SER A 438 11.04 11.37 -18.57
CA SER A 438 11.62 12.70 -18.80
C SER A 438 10.70 13.73 -19.45
N ALA A 439 9.60 13.31 -20.08
CA ALA A 439 8.68 14.22 -20.73
C ALA A 439 7.91 15.05 -19.70
N PRO A 440 7.76 16.38 -19.92
CA PRO A 440 6.82 17.18 -19.15
C PRO A 440 5.40 16.73 -19.51
N SER A 441 4.71 16.11 -18.55
CA SER A 441 3.29 15.77 -18.69
C SER A 441 2.44 17.03 -18.92
N SER A 442 1.30 16.87 -19.59
CA SER A 442 0.32 17.95 -19.86
C SER A 442 -0.49 18.36 -18.62
N THR A 443 0.09 18.26 -17.42
CA THR A 443 -0.58 18.21 -16.12
C THR A 443 -1.60 19.33 -15.89
N THR A 444 -2.81 18.96 -15.43
CA THR A 444 -3.66 19.86 -14.64
C THR A 444 -3.34 19.62 -13.17
N ARG A 445 -2.33 20.34 -12.67
CA ARG A 445 -1.84 20.20 -11.30
C ARG A 445 -2.67 21.12 -10.39
N LYS A 446 -3.45 20.57 -9.47
CA LYS A 446 -4.09 21.35 -8.40
C LYS A 446 -3.47 21.00 -7.07
N ALA A 447 -2.31 21.61 -6.79
CA ALA A 447 -1.75 21.60 -5.44
C ALA A 447 -2.70 22.34 -4.50
N LEU A 448 -3.06 21.72 -3.37
CA LEU A 448 -4.02 22.29 -2.43
C LEU A 448 -3.38 23.14 -1.32
N PHE A 449 -2.05 23.19 -1.19
CA PHE A 449 -1.42 23.93 -0.09
C PHE A 449 -0.13 24.66 -0.51
N ASP A 450 -0.21 26.00 -0.48
CA ASP A 450 0.93 26.90 -0.22
C ASP A 450 0.88 27.21 1.28
N ASP A 451 1.88 26.79 2.05
CA ASP A 451 2.00 27.18 3.46
C ASP A 451 3.34 27.89 3.71
N ASP A 452 3.46 29.07 3.11
CA ASP A 452 4.46 30.08 3.47
C ASP A 452 4.01 30.80 4.75
N ARG A 453 4.21 30.17 5.92
CA ARG A 453 4.14 30.86 7.22
C ARG A 453 5.50 30.88 7.88
N GLU A 454 6.18 32.01 7.77
CA GLU A 454 7.32 32.35 8.63
C GLU A 454 6.82 32.58 10.07
N LEU A 455 7.28 31.76 11.02
CA LEU A 455 7.06 31.98 12.45
C LEU A 455 8.39 32.28 13.13
N GLY A 456 8.87 33.53 13.08
CA GLY A 456 10.04 33.92 13.87
C GLY A 456 9.71 33.99 15.37
N SER A 457 10.21 33.05 16.19
CA SER A 457 10.03 33.11 17.66
C SER A 457 11.27 32.62 18.46
N PRO A 458 11.54 33.18 19.65
CA PRO A 458 12.69 32.80 20.51
C PRO A 458 12.75 31.32 20.90
N GLU A 459 11.61 30.64 20.88
CA GLU A 459 11.48 29.21 21.14
C GLU A 459 12.18 28.35 20.08
N ILE A 460 12.34 28.86 18.85
CA ILE A 460 13.07 28.17 17.76
C ILE A 460 14.56 28.10 18.08
N GLU A 461 15.15 29.21 18.50
CA GLU A 461 16.57 29.26 18.85
C GLU A 461 16.85 28.46 20.12
N ALA A 462 15.96 28.51 21.10
CA ALA A 462 16.07 27.68 22.30
C ALA A 462 15.99 26.18 21.95
N LEU A 463 15.04 25.78 21.11
CA LEU A 463 14.92 24.40 20.66
C LEU A 463 16.14 23.97 19.84
N ARG A 464 16.64 24.83 18.94
CA ARG A 464 17.86 24.59 18.15
C ARG A 464 19.07 24.37 19.05
N GLU A 465 19.29 25.25 20.02
CA GLU A 465 20.40 25.17 20.96
C GLU A 465 20.36 23.87 21.79
N LEU A 466 19.16 23.42 22.19
CA LEU A 466 18.99 22.16 22.90
C LEU A 466 19.24 20.94 22.01
N LEU A 467 18.75 20.97 20.77
CA LEU A 467 18.98 19.91 19.78
C LEU A 467 20.47 19.78 19.43
N GLU A 468 21.17 20.90 19.24
CA GLU A 468 22.62 20.93 18.99
C GLU A 468 23.45 20.40 20.15
N LYS A 469 23.01 20.63 21.40
CA LYS A 469 23.67 20.12 22.61
C LYS A 469 23.32 18.67 22.94
N GLY A 470 22.41 18.03 22.19
CA GLY A 470 21.89 16.71 22.51
C GLY A 470 21.02 16.69 23.79
N ALA A 471 20.52 17.83 24.24
CA ALA A 471 19.74 18.01 25.45
C ALA A 471 18.25 17.69 25.20
N MET A 472 17.97 16.44 24.85
CA MET A 472 16.70 16.07 24.22
C MET A 472 15.49 16.05 25.15
N GLU A 473 15.67 15.73 26.44
CA GLU A 473 14.58 15.80 27.43
C GLU A 473 14.08 17.24 27.61
N GLU A 474 14.99 18.21 27.54
CA GLU A 474 14.69 19.63 27.66
C GLU A 474 14.03 20.16 26.38
N ALA A 475 14.48 19.70 25.21
CA ALA A 475 13.83 19.99 23.93
C ALA A 475 12.39 19.46 23.90
N LEU A 476 12.16 18.22 24.35
CA LEU A 476 10.82 17.65 24.50
C LEU A 476 9.95 18.43 25.48
N ALA A 477 10.51 18.93 26.58
CA ALA A 477 9.77 19.73 27.55
C ALA A 477 9.26 21.06 26.95
N ILE A 478 10.03 21.68 26.04
CA ILE A 478 9.57 22.85 25.27
C ILE A 478 8.39 22.44 24.36
N LEU A 479 8.52 21.32 23.65
CA LEU A 479 7.51 20.85 22.70
C LEU A 479 6.21 20.42 23.39
N ASP A 480 6.29 19.71 24.51
CA ASP A 480 5.14 19.21 25.27
C ASP A 480 4.25 20.34 25.82
N GLY A 481 4.82 21.53 26.04
CA GLY A 481 4.09 22.73 26.46
C GLY A 481 3.35 23.49 25.34
N LEU A 482 3.53 23.09 24.08
CA LEU A 482 2.98 23.76 22.91
C LEU A 482 1.79 22.99 22.30
N PRO A 483 0.80 23.70 21.70
CA PRO A 483 -0.18 23.11 20.81
C PRO A 483 0.49 22.36 19.63
N PRO A 484 -0.11 21.26 19.12
CA PRO A 484 0.48 20.44 18.05
C PRO A 484 0.96 21.23 16.83
N GLU A 485 0.13 22.14 16.33
CA GLU A 485 0.41 22.97 15.16
C GLU A 485 1.61 23.90 15.36
N ARG A 486 1.77 24.45 16.57
CA ARG A 486 2.91 25.30 16.91
C ARG A 486 4.16 24.49 17.14
N ARG A 487 4.02 23.25 17.62
CA ARG A 487 5.12 22.32 17.89
C ARG A 487 5.79 21.87 16.60
N ASP A 488 5.02 21.41 15.63
CA ASP A 488 5.54 20.92 14.34
C ASP A 488 6.19 22.06 13.56
N ALA A 489 5.57 23.24 13.55
CA ALA A 489 6.16 24.43 12.95
C ALA A 489 7.47 24.87 13.64
N LEU A 490 7.57 24.72 14.97
CA LEU A 490 8.78 25.02 15.73
C LEU A 490 9.90 24.04 15.43
N LEU A 491 9.59 22.74 15.40
CA LEU A 491 10.52 21.66 15.03
C LEU A 491 11.11 21.89 13.63
N ALA A 492 10.24 22.16 12.66
CA ALA A 492 10.63 22.42 11.27
C ALA A 492 11.60 23.62 11.13
N GLN A 493 11.56 24.57 12.05
CA GLN A 493 12.43 25.76 12.02
C GLN A 493 13.68 25.62 12.89
N ALA A 494 13.58 24.91 14.02
CA ALA A 494 14.67 24.78 14.98
C ALA A 494 15.76 23.83 14.48
N LEU A 495 15.38 22.82 13.70
CA LEU A 495 16.35 21.93 13.08
C LEU A 495 17.18 22.74 12.07
N PRO A 496 18.51 22.85 12.25
CA PRO A 496 19.34 23.62 11.34
C PRO A 496 19.23 23.03 9.93
N ASP A 497 19.28 23.90 8.91
CA ASP A 497 19.56 23.45 7.56
C ASP A 497 20.85 22.63 7.62
N ALA A 498 20.74 21.31 7.43
CA ALA A 498 21.88 20.39 7.52
C ALA A 498 22.82 20.52 6.31
N GLY A 499 23.02 21.74 5.80
CA GLY A 499 24.13 22.09 4.94
C GLY A 499 25.42 22.06 5.76
N ASP A 500 26.33 21.17 5.37
CA ASP A 500 27.74 21.13 5.80
C ASP A 500 28.10 20.68 7.22
N ALA A 501 27.24 19.90 7.91
CA ALA A 501 27.72 19.08 9.03
C ALA A 501 28.58 17.93 8.48
N ARG A 502 29.89 18.20 8.26
CA ARG A 502 30.91 17.18 8.01
C ARG A 502 30.78 16.08 9.04
N VAL A 503 30.38 14.90 8.55
CA VAL A 503 30.41 13.66 9.28
C VAL A 503 31.84 13.48 9.79
N VAL A 504 32.04 13.57 11.11
CA VAL A 504 33.23 13.01 11.74
C VAL A 504 33.00 11.50 11.69
N THR A 505 33.35 10.89 10.56
CA THR A 505 33.51 9.46 10.46
C THR A 505 34.68 9.12 11.38
N ALA A 506 34.43 8.26 12.36
CA ALA A 506 35.52 7.59 13.05
C ALA A 506 36.20 6.67 12.03
N ALA A 507 37.25 7.20 11.38
CA ALA A 507 38.31 6.50 10.68
C ALA A 507 37.99 5.10 10.12
N SER A 508 37.30 5.06 8.98
CA SER A 508 37.54 4.05 7.94
C SER A 508 37.34 4.71 6.58
N ASP A 509 38.38 4.69 5.74
CA ASP A 509 38.48 5.34 4.44
C ASP A 509 37.55 4.74 3.37
N ASP A 510 36.23 4.83 3.51
CA ASP A 510 35.28 4.51 2.44
C ASP A 510 34.52 5.76 1.96
N GLU A 511 34.86 6.20 0.74
CA GLU A 511 34.24 7.31 -0.01
C GLU A 511 32.71 7.16 -0.22
N ALA A 512 32.16 5.96 0.01
CA ALA A 512 30.76 5.60 -0.23
C ALA A 512 29.73 6.39 0.61
N THR A 513 30.12 6.96 1.75
CA THR A 513 29.16 7.66 2.63
C THR A 513 28.88 9.11 2.22
N SER A 514 29.69 9.69 1.32
CA SER A 514 29.48 11.06 0.80
C SER A 514 28.46 11.13 -0.35
N GLU A 515 28.01 9.99 -0.87
CA GLU A 515 27.01 9.89 -1.95
C GLU A 515 25.59 9.60 -1.47
N ALA A 516 25.41 9.31 -0.17
CA ALA A 516 24.11 9.00 0.42
C ALA A 516 23.14 10.19 0.33
N GLY A 517 22.29 10.20 -0.70
CA GLY A 517 21.27 11.22 -0.95
C GLY A 517 21.33 11.84 -2.34
N LYS A 518 22.36 11.57 -3.15
CA LYS A 518 22.30 11.89 -4.59
C LYS A 518 21.42 10.85 -5.29
N PRO A 519 20.55 11.27 -6.24
CA PRO A 519 19.88 10.30 -7.09
C PRO A 519 20.93 9.47 -7.83
N VAL A 520 20.72 8.16 -7.89
CA VAL A 520 21.64 7.21 -8.55
C VAL A 520 21.61 7.39 -10.05
N PHE A 521 20.40 7.62 -10.55
CA PHE A 521 20.12 7.87 -11.94
C PHE A 521 19.77 9.35 -12.08
N ASP A 522 20.63 10.09 -12.77
CA ASP A 522 20.31 11.41 -13.29
C ASP A 522 20.01 11.26 -14.78
N LEU A 523 18.73 11.36 -15.12
CA LEU A 523 18.25 11.15 -16.49
C LEU A 523 18.49 12.34 -17.43
N SER A 524 19.02 13.46 -16.92
CA SER A 524 19.17 14.67 -17.72
C SER A 524 20.04 14.49 -18.99
N ASP A 525 20.88 13.46 -19.06
CA ASP A 525 21.83 13.23 -20.16
C ASP A 525 21.77 11.83 -20.83
N ARG A 526 20.79 10.95 -20.51
CA ARG A 526 20.79 9.52 -20.91
C ARG A 526 19.57 9.11 -21.77
N VAL A 527 19.73 9.14 -23.11
CA VAL A 527 18.68 8.77 -24.09
C VAL A 527 18.36 7.26 -24.09
N ASP A 528 19.31 6.43 -23.65
CA ASP A 528 19.18 4.97 -23.57
C ASP A 528 18.18 4.48 -22.51
N TYR A 529 17.72 5.39 -21.65
CA TYR A 529 16.74 5.10 -20.61
C TYR A 529 15.31 5.45 -20.94
N ALA A 530 15.06 6.10 -22.08
CA ALA A 530 13.71 6.50 -22.47
C ALA A 530 12.75 5.30 -22.51
N VAL A 531 11.57 5.48 -21.90
CA VAL A 531 10.45 4.54 -22.01
C VAL A 531 9.31 5.28 -22.66
N LEU A 532 9.11 5.03 -23.96
CA LEU A 532 8.13 5.75 -24.75
C LEU A 532 6.75 5.12 -24.60
N ALA A 533 5.73 5.92 -24.32
CA ALA A 533 4.35 5.46 -24.33
C ALA A 533 3.93 5.04 -25.76
N GLU A 534 3.34 3.85 -25.93
CA GLU A 534 2.82 3.39 -27.24
C GLU A 534 1.35 3.81 -27.47
N ALA A 535 0.69 4.32 -26.43
CA ALA A 535 -0.67 4.85 -26.44
C ALA A 535 -0.83 5.85 -25.27
N PRO A 536 -1.90 6.67 -25.24
CA PRO A 536 -2.17 7.53 -24.10
C PRO A 536 -2.20 6.74 -22.79
N LEU A 537 -1.45 7.21 -21.80
CA LEU A 537 -1.30 6.57 -20.48
C LEU A 537 -1.47 7.62 -19.37
N HIS A 538 -2.39 7.34 -18.44
CA HIS A 538 -2.69 8.22 -17.31
C HIS A 538 -2.08 7.70 -16.01
N PHE A 539 -1.30 8.52 -15.33
CA PHE A 539 -0.85 8.26 -13.96
C PHE A 539 -1.71 9.08 -13.01
N VAL A 540 -2.57 8.41 -12.26
CA VAL A 540 -3.55 8.98 -11.34
C VAL A 540 -3.08 8.76 -9.92
N HIS A 541 -2.80 9.83 -9.21
CA HIS A 541 -2.51 9.81 -7.78
C HIS A 541 -3.76 10.17 -7.00
N VAL A 542 -4.02 9.42 -5.92
CA VAL A 542 -5.18 9.59 -5.07
C VAL A 542 -4.78 9.95 -3.65
N ASP A 543 -5.60 10.81 -3.06
CA ASP A 543 -5.40 11.39 -1.74
C ASP A 543 -5.74 10.42 -0.61
N ASP A 544 -5.28 10.79 0.58
CA ASP A 544 -5.40 10.01 1.81
C ASP A 544 -6.80 10.15 2.39
N ILE A 545 -7.29 9.06 2.98
CA ILE A 545 -8.53 9.11 3.78
C ILE A 545 -8.25 9.28 5.28
N GLY A 546 -6.99 9.39 5.70
CA GLY A 546 -6.65 9.60 7.11
C GLY A 546 -5.16 9.77 7.44
N ALA A 547 -4.46 10.77 6.89
CA ALA A 547 -2.99 10.96 6.99
C ALA A 547 -2.38 11.15 8.41
N TYR A 548 -1.65 12.25 8.69
CA TYR A 548 -0.92 12.47 9.95
C TYR A 548 -1.53 13.54 10.89
N ARG A 549 -2.45 14.37 10.41
CA ARG A 549 -2.99 15.54 11.16
C ARG A 549 -4.42 15.28 11.60
N HIS A 550 -4.64 15.03 12.90
CA HIS A 550 -5.91 14.47 13.39
C HIS A 550 -6.36 14.98 14.76
N SER A 551 -6.16 16.25 15.07
CA SER A 551 -6.70 16.81 16.31
C SER A 551 -8.02 17.53 16.15
N GLU A 552 -8.39 17.95 14.93
CA GLU A 552 -9.51 18.89 14.75
C GLU A 552 -10.47 18.51 13.62
N GLU A 553 -11.73 18.97 13.74
CA GLU A 553 -12.77 18.74 12.74
C GLU A 553 -12.42 19.34 11.37
N THR A 554 -11.56 20.35 11.35
CA THR A 554 -11.05 21.01 10.13
C THR A 554 -10.11 20.12 9.32
N ASP A 555 -9.44 19.16 9.96
CA ASP A 555 -8.49 18.27 9.26
C ASP A 555 -9.20 17.41 8.19
N PHE A 556 -10.51 17.17 8.34
CA PHE A 556 -11.33 16.44 7.36
C PHE A 556 -11.61 17.21 6.06
N ASP A 557 -11.29 18.50 6.00
CA ASP A 557 -11.36 19.26 4.75
C ASP A 557 -10.19 18.93 3.81
N ASP A 558 -9.08 18.43 4.37
CA ASP A 558 -7.83 18.19 3.66
C ASP A 558 -7.68 16.73 3.18
N TYR A 559 -8.59 15.83 3.58
CA TYR A 559 -8.60 14.42 3.18
C TYR A 559 -9.70 14.15 2.17
N GLY A 560 -9.50 13.15 1.32
CA GLY A 560 -10.45 12.86 0.26
C GLY A 560 -10.27 11.52 -0.40
N TYR A 561 -11.04 11.34 -1.47
CA TYR A 561 -11.00 10.18 -2.34
C TYR A 561 -11.40 10.61 -3.75
N VAL A 562 -11.11 9.78 -4.74
CA VAL A 562 -11.49 10.00 -6.14
C VAL A 562 -12.67 9.13 -6.49
N LYS A 563 -13.75 9.74 -6.92
CA LYS A 563 -14.84 9.08 -7.63
C LYS A 563 -14.45 8.93 -9.10
N ALA A 564 -14.53 7.72 -9.62
CA ALA A 564 -14.26 7.43 -11.02
C ALA A 564 -15.51 6.87 -11.70
N ARG A 565 -16.01 7.57 -12.71
CA ARG A 565 -17.03 7.01 -13.60
C ARG A 565 -16.33 6.19 -14.66
N LEU A 566 -16.79 4.96 -14.83
CA LEU A 566 -16.23 4.04 -15.82
C LEU A 566 -16.99 4.13 -17.15
N SER A 567 -16.35 3.71 -18.23
CA SER A 567 -16.97 3.41 -19.52
C SER A 567 -16.33 2.14 -20.08
N GLY A 568 -17.11 1.08 -20.28
CA GLY A 568 -16.57 -0.23 -20.69
C GLY A 568 -15.50 -0.78 -19.74
N GLY A 569 -15.56 -0.38 -18.47
CA GLY A 569 -14.66 -0.75 -17.38
C GLY A 569 -13.46 0.18 -17.19
N LYS A 570 -13.20 1.13 -18.10
CA LYS A 570 -12.08 2.07 -18.02
C LYS A 570 -12.51 3.34 -17.29
N PRO A 571 -11.70 3.93 -16.40
CA PRO A 571 -11.99 5.24 -15.82
C PRO A 571 -11.94 6.31 -16.91
N VAL A 572 -13.02 7.07 -17.08
CA VAL A 572 -13.12 8.13 -18.11
C VAL A 572 -13.31 9.52 -17.53
N TYR A 573 -13.81 9.60 -16.30
CA TYR A 573 -14.02 10.84 -15.56
C TYR A 573 -13.62 10.60 -14.11
N LEU A 574 -12.78 11.49 -13.58
CA LEU A 574 -12.32 11.50 -12.20
C LEU A 574 -12.80 12.75 -11.50
N GLU A 575 -13.29 12.59 -10.27
CA GLU A 575 -13.75 13.67 -9.42
C GLU A 575 -13.17 13.50 -8.02
N GLY A 576 -12.33 14.43 -7.59
CA GLY A 576 -11.85 14.44 -6.21
C GLY A 576 -12.94 14.93 -5.26
N VAL A 577 -13.14 14.23 -4.14
CA VAL A 577 -14.16 14.54 -3.14
C VAL A 577 -13.51 14.57 -1.77
N THR A 578 -13.74 15.64 -1.00
CA THR A 578 -13.22 15.71 0.37
C THR A 578 -14.05 14.84 1.32
N MET A 579 -13.52 14.53 2.50
CA MET A 579 -14.23 13.76 3.53
C MET A 579 -15.49 14.47 4.06
N ARG A 580 -15.61 15.79 3.88
CA ARG A 580 -16.87 16.54 4.11
C ARG A 580 -17.90 16.38 3.00
N GLY A 581 -17.53 15.79 1.87
CA GLY A 581 -18.36 15.69 0.68
C GLY A 581 -18.36 16.94 -0.18
N ALA A 582 -17.41 17.86 -0.02
CA ALA A 582 -17.23 18.96 -0.96
C ALA A 582 -16.56 18.40 -2.22
N GLU A 583 -17.20 18.63 -3.37
CA GLU A 583 -16.63 18.31 -4.67
C GLU A 583 -15.45 19.25 -4.94
N SER A 584 -14.34 18.67 -5.40
CA SER A 584 -13.12 19.40 -5.74
C SER A 584 -12.98 19.51 -7.27
N ALA A 585 -11.75 19.53 -7.78
CA ALA A 585 -11.54 19.52 -9.23
C ALA A 585 -11.96 18.16 -9.84
N SER A 586 -12.38 18.21 -11.09
CA SER A 586 -12.62 17.02 -11.91
C SER A 586 -11.75 17.03 -13.15
N VAL A 587 -11.49 15.83 -13.68
CA VAL A 587 -10.63 15.59 -14.84
C VAL A 587 -11.30 14.55 -15.74
N ASP A 588 -11.52 14.90 -17.00
CA ASP A 588 -11.86 13.95 -18.05
C ASP A 588 -10.58 13.26 -18.54
N LEU A 589 -10.53 11.93 -18.46
CA LEU A 589 -9.39 11.14 -18.97
C LEU A 589 -9.52 10.84 -20.47
N ILE A 590 -10.73 10.95 -21.02
CA ILE A 590 -10.96 10.88 -22.46
C ILE A 590 -11.24 12.29 -22.95
N VAL A 591 -10.33 12.84 -23.75
CA VAL A 591 -10.64 13.99 -24.60
C VAL A 591 -11.40 13.42 -25.80
N GLU A 592 -12.71 13.63 -25.89
CA GLU A 592 -13.46 13.28 -27.10
C GLU A 592 -12.80 13.98 -28.31
N GLU A 593 -12.35 13.20 -29.30
CA GLU A 593 -11.86 13.72 -30.60
C GLU A 593 -12.97 14.40 -31.43
#